data_AF-J2PTY2-F1
#
_entry.id   AF-J2PTY2-F1
#
_cell.length_a   1.000
_cell.length_b   1.000
_cell.length_c   1.000
_cell.angle_alpha   90.00
_cell.angle_beta   90.00
_cell.angle_gamma   90.00
#
_symmetry.space_group_name_H-M   'P 1'
#
loop_
_entity.id
_entity.type
_entity.pdbx_description
1 polymer ?
#
loop_
_entity_poly.entity_id
_entity_poly.type
_entity_poly.pdbx_seq_one_letter_code
_entity_poly.pdbx_strand_id
1 'polypeptide(L)'
;MRIHLALAASLAFLAMPAFGQAVLSKADEAAAFRAGGFGLQGGKWSGCGDPGTAGYTPGAIETVRDVNGDGRPEAILTEGSTYCFGAAGTGFKLVSEQADGTWKLVTESEGVATFLETRGVGGWLDIEIGGPGFCFPVERWNGRQYALHRHQYEGKPCRP
;
A
#
# COMPACT_ATOMS: atom_id res chain seq x y z
N MET A 1 54.69 -0.01 -40.92
CA MET A 1 53.89 -1.11 -40.35
C MET A 1 53.53 -0.77 -38.90
N ARG A 2 52.33 -0.24 -38.67
CA ARG A 2 51.71 -0.07 -37.33
C ARG A 2 50.20 -0.21 -37.51
N ILE A 3 49.66 -1.36 -37.14
CA ILE A 3 48.22 -1.65 -37.18
C ILE A 3 47.70 -1.44 -35.76
N HIS A 4 46.81 -0.47 -35.59
CA HIS A 4 46.11 -0.25 -34.32
C HIS A 4 44.83 -1.09 -34.32
N LEU A 5 44.76 -2.13 -33.49
CA LEU A 5 43.52 -2.86 -33.21
C LEU A 5 42.68 -2.02 -32.22
N ALA A 6 41.54 -1.53 -32.67
CA ALA A 6 40.54 -0.92 -31.78
C ALA A 6 39.63 -2.03 -31.22
N LEU A 7 39.65 -2.20 -29.90
CA LEU A 7 38.77 -3.12 -29.18
C LEU A 7 37.44 -2.41 -28.93
N ALA A 8 36.36 -2.83 -29.61
CA ALA A 8 35.01 -2.34 -29.36
C ALA A 8 34.42 -3.06 -28.14
N ALA A 9 34.26 -2.35 -27.03
CA ALA A 9 33.56 -2.85 -25.85
C ALA A 9 32.03 -2.65 -26.04
N SER A 10 31.31 -3.75 -26.25
CA SER A 10 29.85 -3.76 -26.33
C SER A 10 29.25 -3.64 -24.92
N LEU A 11 28.67 -2.49 -24.58
CA LEU A 11 27.82 -2.36 -23.39
C LEU A 11 26.49 -3.08 -23.65
N ALA A 12 26.28 -4.22 -22.99
CA ALA A 12 24.98 -4.86 -22.90
C ALA A 12 24.12 -4.09 -21.86
N PHE A 13 23.15 -3.31 -22.34
CA PHE A 13 22.09 -2.75 -21.50
C PHE A 13 21.19 -3.90 -21.01
N LEU A 14 21.35 -4.30 -19.75
CA LEU A 14 20.37 -5.15 -19.06
C LEU A 14 19.10 -4.30 -18.85
N ALA A 15 18.03 -4.65 -19.57
CA ALA A 15 16.71 -4.08 -19.32
C ALA A 15 16.25 -4.49 -17.91
N MET A 16 16.19 -3.53 -16.99
CA MET A 16 15.53 -3.75 -15.70
C MET A 16 14.02 -3.92 -15.94
N PRO A 17 13.37 -4.94 -15.38
CA PRO A 17 11.92 -5.05 -15.46
C PRO A 17 11.31 -3.89 -14.69
N ALA A 18 10.50 -3.08 -15.38
CA ALA A 18 9.63 -2.14 -14.72
C ALA A 18 8.64 -2.96 -13.87
N PHE A 19 8.67 -2.78 -12.56
CA PHE A 19 7.62 -3.27 -11.68
C PHE A 19 6.35 -2.49 -11.98
N GLY A 20 5.58 -2.95 -12.97
CA GLY A 20 4.25 -2.44 -13.24
C GLY A 20 3.34 -2.73 -12.04
N GLN A 21 2.48 -1.79 -11.68
CA GLN A 21 1.41 -2.05 -10.74
C GLN A 21 0.59 -3.25 -11.24
N ALA A 22 0.52 -4.31 -10.44
CA ALA A 22 -0.23 -5.50 -10.83
C ALA A 22 -1.72 -5.15 -10.88
N VAL A 23 -2.40 -5.52 -11.96
CA VAL A 23 -3.86 -5.36 -12.05
C VAL A 23 -4.49 -6.63 -11.53
N LEU A 24 -5.27 -6.53 -10.45
CA LEU A 24 -6.02 -7.68 -9.92
C LEU A 24 -7.10 -8.13 -10.89
N SER A 25 -7.40 -9.43 -10.90
CA SER A 25 -8.61 -9.92 -11.55
C SER A 25 -9.85 -9.36 -10.85
N LYS A 26 -11.00 -9.36 -11.51
CA LYS A 26 -12.26 -8.91 -10.88
C LYS A 26 -12.66 -9.79 -9.69
N ALA A 27 -12.29 -11.07 -9.70
CA ALA A 27 -12.53 -11.97 -8.58
C ALA A 27 -11.67 -11.59 -7.38
N ASP A 28 -10.38 -11.31 -7.61
CA ASP A 28 -9.42 -10.93 -6.57
C ASP A 28 -9.69 -9.54 -6.01
N GLU A 29 -10.04 -8.58 -6.86
CA GLU A 29 -10.50 -7.25 -6.43
C GLU A 29 -11.67 -7.39 -5.45
N ALA A 30 -12.69 -8.19 -5.81
CA ALA A 30 -13.83 -8.41 -4.93
C ALA A 30 -13.48 -9.20 -3.66
N ALA A 31 -12.53 -10.13 -3.73
CA ALA A 31 -12.06 -10.89 -2.57
C ALA A 31 -11.25 -10.00 -1.60
N ALA A 32 -10.38 -9.15 -2.12
CA ALA A 32 -9.62 -8.15 -1.39
C ALA A 32 -10.56 -7.19 -0.63
N PHE A 33 -11.56 -6.61 -1.32
CA PHE A 33 -12.56 -5.76 -0.67
C PHE A 33 -13.31 -6.48 0.45
N ARG A 34 -13.79 -7.70 0.21
CA ARG A 34 -14.46 -8.50 1.26
C ARG A 34 -13.53 -8.81 2.44
N ALA A 35 -12.25 -9.10 2.20
CA ALA A 35 -11.27 -9.31 3.25
C ALA A 35 -11.03 -8.05 4.09
N GLY A 36 -11.12 -6.86 3.48
CA GLY A 36 -11.12 -5.57 4.17
C GLY A 36 -12.45 -5.24 4.89
N GLY A 37 -13.47 -6.08 4.78
CA GLY A 37 -14.78 -5.87 5.39
C GLY A 37 -15.70 -4.93 4.59
N PHE A 38 -15.39 -4.64 3.33
CA PHE A 38 -16.28 -3.85 2.47
C PHE A 38 -17.48 -4.69 1.99
N GLY A 39 -18.65 -4.08 1.95
CA GLY A 39 -19.84 -4.55 1.25
C GLY A 39 -19.96 -3.90 -0.14
N LEU A 40 -20.56 -4.62 -1.09
CA LEU A 40 -20.88 -4.08 -2.42
C LEU A 40 -22.36 -3.71 -2.48
N GLN A 41 -22.68 -2.43 -2.64
CA GLN A 41 -24.05 -1.96 -2.79
C GLN A 41 -24.15 -0.95 -3.94
N GLY A 42 -25.08 -1.19 -4.87
CA GLY A 42 -25.27 -0.31 -6.03
C GLY A 42 -24.00 -0.16 -6.91
N GLY A 43 -23.15 -1.19 -6.95
CA GLY A 43 -21.89 -1.18 -7.70
C GLY A 43 -20.75 -0.40 -7.03
N LYS A 44 -20.92 0.01 -5.77
CA LYS A 44 -19.93 0.74 -4.98
C LYS A 44 -19.54 -0.08 -3.75
N TRP A 45 -18.24 -0.13 -3.47
CA TRP A 45 -17.74 -0.72 -2.24
C TRP A 45 -17.87 0.28 -1.09
N SER A 46 -18.32 -0.17 0.08
CA SER A 46 -18.39 0.64 1.30
C SER A 46 -18.03 -0.20 2.53
N GLY A 47 -17.31 0.37 3.49
CA GLY A 47 -16.80 -0.38 4.64
C GLY A 47 -16.96 0.34 5.97
N CYS A 48 -16.92 1.67 5.97
CA CYS A 48 -16.90 2.46 7.21
C CYS A 48 -18.28 2.83 7.78
N GLY A 49 -19.36 2.61 7.01
CA GLY A 49 -20.73 2.85 7.48
C GLY A 49 -21.21 4.31 7.38
N ASP A 50 -20.62 5.10 6.48
CA ASP A 50 -21.09 6.46 6.20
C ASP A 50 -22.58 6.46 5.76
N PRO A 51 -23.45 7.31 6.32
CA PRO A 51 -24.89 7.33 6.04
C PRO A 51 -25.27 8.04 4.71
N GLY A 52 -24.30 8.41 3.88
CA GLY A 52 -24.51 9.14 2.61
C GLY A 52 -24.16 10.63 2.69
N THR A 53 -23.08 10.99 3.40
CA THR A 53 -22.62 12.37 3.52
C THR A 53 -22.13 12.93 2.17
N ALA A 54 -22.23 14.25 2.00
CA ALA A 54 -21.93 14.93 0.73
C ALA A 54 -20.46 14.85 0.27
N GLY A 55 -19.55 14.36 1.11
CA GLY A 55 -18.13 14.15 0.81
C GLY A 55 -17.71 12.68 0.69
N TYR A 56 -18.67 11.75 0.71
CA TYR A 56 -18.38 10.33 0.67
C TYR A 56 -17.75 9.90 -0.66
N THR A 57 -16.62 9.20 -0.58
CA THR A 57 -15.95 8.55 -1.70
C THR A 57 -15.95 7.04 -1.47
N PRO A 58 -16.53 6.23 -2.37
CA PRO A 58 -16.57 4.78 -2.24
C PRO A 58 -15.20 4.12 -2.17
N GLY A 59 -15.21 2.88 -1.67
CA GLY A 59 -14.08 1.95 -1.67
C GLY A 59 -13.38 1.86 -3.04
N ALA A 60 -12.07 2.09 -3.07
CA ALA A 60 -11.23 1.97 -4.25
C ALA A 60 -9.95 1.20 -3.94
N ILE A 61 -9.36 0.55 -4.95
CA ILE A 61 -7.99 0.03 -4.86
C ILE A 61 -7.05 1.16 -5.27
N GLU A 62 -6.17 1.59 -4.36
CA GLU A 62 -5.17 2.62 -4.64
C GLU A 62 -3.87 2.02 -5.18
N THR A 63 -3.38 0.95 -4.56
CA THR A 63 -2.10 0.33 -4.91
C THR A 63 -2.21 -1.19 -4.82
N VAL A 64 -1.55 -1.89 -5.75
CA VAL A 64 -1.35 -3.34 -5.71
C VAL A 64 0.12 -3.64 -5.96
N ARG A 65 0.78 -4.27 -5.00
CA ARG A 65 2.19 -4.65 -5.07
C ARG A 65 2.55 -5.67 -4.01
N ASP A 66 3.63 -6.41 -4.23
CA ASP A 66 4.25 -7.20 -3.18
C ASP A 66 4.97 -6.27 -2.18
N VAL A 67 4.50 -6.29 -0.94
CA VAL A 67 4.95 -5.45 0.18
C VAL A 67 5.89 -6.25 1.11
N ASN A 68 5.81 -7.58 1.10
CA ASN A 68 6.58 -8.43 2.03
C ASN A 68 7.68 -9.26 1.34
N GLY A 69 7.71 -9.32 0.01
CA GLY A 69 8.68 -10.04 -0.81
C GLY A 69 8.37 -11.52 -1.01
N ASP A 70 7.15 -11.99 -0.74
CA ASP A 70 6.77 -13.40 -0.84
C ASP A 70 6.27 -13.82 -2.24
N GLY A 71 6.25 -12.88 -3.18
CA GLY A 71 5.81 -13.09 -4.56
C GLY A 71 4.30 -13.02 -4.77
N ARG A 72 3.50 -12.75 -3.73
CA ARG A 72 2.07 -12.46 -3.83
C ARG A 72 1.81 -10.96 -3.62
N PRO A 73 0.73 -10.42 -4.21
CA PRO A 73 0.38 -9.02 -4.04
C PRO A 73 -0.33 -8.75 -2.71
N GLU A 74 -0.05 -7.59 -2.16
CA GLU A 74 -0.93 -6.86 -1.27
C GLU A 74 -1.70 -5.77 -2.04
N ALA A 75 -2.83 -5.34 -1.46
CA ALA A 75 -3.61 -4.22 -1.96
C ALA A 75 -3.91 -3.20 -0.85
N ILE A 76 -3.78 -1.91 -1.18
CA ILE A 76 -4.31 -0.81 -0.38
C ILE A 76 -5.72 -0.49 -0.88
N LEU A 77 -6.69 -0.68 0.00
CA LEU A 77 -8.07 -0.28 -0.20
C LEU A 77 -8.30 1.04 0.51
N THR A 78 -8.87 2.04 -0.17
CA THR A 78 -9.19 3.34 0.42
C THR A 78 -10.68 3.60 0.44
N GLU A 79 -11.13 4.38 1.40
CA GLU A 79 -12.48 4.95 1.44
C GLU A 79 -12.37 6.41 1.91
N GLY A 80 -13.26 7.28 1.42
CA GLY A 80 -13.25 8.70 1.77
C GLY A 80 -14.51 9.08 2.52
N SER A 81 -14.36 9.69 3.69
CA SER A 81 -15.44 10.24 4.50
C SER A 81 -14.87 10.99 5.70
N THR A 82 -15.28 12.24 5.90
CA THR A 82 -14.98 12.95 7.15
C THR A 82 -15.85 12.47 8.32
N TYR A 83 -16.96 11.78 8.03
CA TYR A 83 -17.78 11.11 9.05
C TYR A 83 -17.03 9.91 9.64
N CYS A 84 -16.39 9.11 8.78
CA CYS A 84 -15.66 7.92 9.22
C CYS A 84 -14.23 8.20 9.69
N PHE A 85 -13.52 9.12 9.04
CA PHE A 85 -12.06 9.30 9.20
C PHE A 85 -11.67 10.71 9.66
N GLY A 86 -12.63 11.45 10.22
CA GLY A 86 -12.41 12.76 10.81
C GLY A 86 -11.66 13.74 9.91
N ALA A 87 -10.62 14.38 10.45
CA ALA A 87 -9.83 15.39 9.76
C ALA A 87 -8.95 14.82 8.63
N ALA A 88 -8.63 13.52 8.68
CA ALA A 88 -7.91 12.87 7.58
C ALA A 88 -8.78 12.78 6.32
N GLY A 89 -10.11 12.63 6.50
CA GLY A 89 -11.09 12.55 5.42
C GLY A 89 -11.02 11.27 4.59
N THR A 90 -10.04 10.40 4.86
CA THR A 90 -9.86 9.10 4.22
C THR A 90 -9.23 8.13 5.21
N GLY A 91 -9.43 6.84 4.97
CA GLY A 91 -8.73 5.77 5.64
C GLY A 91 -8.35 4.69 4.65
N PHE A 92 -7.43 3.83 5.06
CA PHE A 92 -6.98 2.71 4.26
C PHE A 92 -7.06 1.38 5.00
N LYS A 93 -7.14 0.31 4.22
CA LYS A 93 -6.96 -1.07 4.67
C LYS A 93 -5.92 -1.75 3.80
N LEU A 94 -4.93 -2.38 4.42
CA LEU A 94 -3.97 -3.23 3.75
C LEU A 94 -4.43 -4.68 3.82
N VAL A 95 -4.65 -5.29 2.66
CA VAL A 95 -5.00 -6.71 2.54
C VAL A 95 -3.93 -7.46 1.77
N SER A 96 -3.72 -8.73 2.10
CA SER A 96 -2.67 -9.58 1.53
C SER A 96 -3.25 -10.86 0.95
N GLU A 97 -2.83 -11.20 -0.27
CA GLU A 97 -3.11 -12.50 -0.86
C GLU A 97 -2.28 -13.59 -0.17
N GLN A 98 -2.95 -14.63 0.29
CA GLN A 98 -2.36 -15.75 0.99
C GLN A 98 -1.94 -16.86 0.01
N ALA A 99 -1.12 -17.80 0.48
CA ALA A 99 -0.63 -18.90 -0.36
C ALA A 99 -1.73 -19.81 -0.94
N ASP A 100 -2.92 -19.81 -0.34
CA ASP A 100 -4.10 -20.55 -0.81
C ASP A 100 -5.03 -19.72 -1.72
N GLY A 101 -4.62 -18.51 -2.10
CA GLY A 101 -5.41 -17.56 -2.90
C GLY A 101 -6.50 -16.83 -2.11
N THR A 102 -6.62 -17.07 -0.80
CA THR A 102 -7.51 -16.26 0.03
C THR A 102 -6.91 -14.89 0.32
N TRP A 103 -7.75 -13.92 0.67
CA TRP A 103 -7.30 -12.57 1.05
C TRP A 103 -7.54 -12.35 2.54
N LYS A 104 -6.62 -11.65 3.21
CA LYS A 104 -6.74 -11.31 4.64
C LYS A 104 -6.39 -9.85 4.91
N LEU A 105 -7.11 -9.25 5.85
CA LEU A 105 -6.75 -7.96 6.44
C LEU A 105 -5.44 -8.09 7.22
N VAL A 106 -4.51 -7.17 6.96
CA VAL A 106 -3.21 -7.08 7.62
C VAL A 106 -3.20 -5.94 8.63
N THR A 107 -3.62 -4.75 8.20
CA THR A 107 -3.77 -3.56 9.06
C THR A 107 -4.75 -2.58 8.43
N GLU A 108 -5.26 -1.64 9.21
CA GLU A 108 -6.09 -0.53 8.78
C GLU A 108 -5.80 0.71 9.61
N SER A 109 -5.96 1.89 9.01
CA SER A 109 -5.80 3.16 9.72
C SER A 109 -6.52 4.31 9.01
N GLU A 110 -6.73 5.39 9.75
CA GLU A 110 -7.15 6.68 9.20
C GLU A 110 -5.94 7.37 8.55
N GLY A 111 -6.12 8.00 7.40
CA GLY A 111 -5.05 8.65 6.64
C GLY A 111 -4.66 7.92 5.36
N VAL A 112 -3.51 8.33 4.82
CA VAL A 112 -2.97 7.84 3.53
C VAL A 112 -1.75 6.97 3.79
N ALA A 113 -1.76 5.73 3.29
CA ALA A 113 -0.63 4.82 3.43
C ALA A 113 0.47 5.12 2.40
N THR A 114 1.69 5.33 2.86
CA THR A 114 2.88 5.40 2.02
C THR A 114 3.86 4.33 2.43
N PHE A 115 4.17 3.40 1.52
CA PHE A 115 5.21 2.40 1.77
C PHE A 115 6.60 3.02 1.69
N LEU A 116 7.41 2.79 2.73
CA LEU A 116 8.82 3.20 2.78
C LEU A 116 9.74 2.05 2.37
N GLU A 117 10.96 2.35 1.94
CA GLU A 117 11.95 1.31 1.59
C GLU A 117 12.47 0.53 2.81
N THR A 118 12.31 1.08 4.01
CA THR A 118 12.68 0.41 5.27
C THR A 118 11.72 -0.74 5.56
N ARG A 119 12.22 -1.79 6.21
CA ARG A 119 11.47 -3.05 6.41
C ARG A 119 11.45 -3.49 7.87
N GLY A 120 10.37 -4.17 8.22
CA GLY A 120 10.20 -4.93 9.45
C GLY A 120 10.56 -6.41 9.31
N VAL A 121 10.04 -7.21 10.23
CA VAL A 121 10.24 -8.66 10.24
C VAL A 121 9.64 -9.29 8.97
N GLY A 122 10.30 -10.29 8.39
CA GLY A 122 9.75 -11.03 7.25
C GLY A 122 9.63 -10.21 5.96
N GLY A 123 10.36 -9.11 5.83
CA GLY A 123 10.45 -8.33 4.59
C GLY A 123 9.38 -7.27 4.38
N TRP A 124 8.36 -7.21 5.22
CA TRP A 124 7.30 -6.21 5.18
C TRP A 124 7.84 -4.78 5.17
N LEU A 125 7.47 -3.98 4.16
CA LEU A 125 7.78 -2.55 4.12
C LEU A 125 7.13 -1.83 5.31
N ASP A 126 7.82 -0.84 5.88
CA ASP A 126 7.25 0.10 6.84
C ASP A 126 6.18 0.96 6.12
N ILE A 127 5.18 1.42 6.88
CA ILE A 127 4.09 2.28 6.37
C ILE A 127 4.18 3.62 7.10
N GLU A 128 4.38 4.71 6.37
CA GLU A 128 4.09 6.06 6.86
C GLU A 128 2.60 6.34 6.67
N ILE A 129 1.93 6.85 7.69
CA ILE A 129 0.50 7.16 7.64
C ILE A 129 0.34 8.68 7.63
N GLY A 130 0.09 9.21 6.43
CA GLY A 130 -0.09 10.64 6.18
C GLY A 130 -1.48 11.14 6.57
N GLY A 131 -1.58 12.45 6.74
CA GLY A 131 -2.81 13.17 7.08
C GLY A 131 -2.53 14.66 7.23
N PRO A 132 -3.42 15.45 7.85
CA PRO A 132 -3.13 16.83 8.19
C PRO A 132 -1.93 16.92 9.16
N GLY A 133 -0.97 17.81 8.88
CA GLY A 133 0.17 18.08 9.75
C GLY A 133 1.53 17.86 9.08
N PHE A 134 2.57 17.75 9.92
CA PHE A 134 3.98 17.67 9.48
C PHE A 134 4.80 16.71 10.36
N CYS A 135 4.16 15.70 10.95
CA CYS A 135 4.84 14.66 11.72
C CYS A 135 4.00 13.40 11.77
N PHE A 136 4.33 12.43 10.93
CA PHE A 136 3.51 11.27 10.65
C PHE A 136 4.04 10.01 11.32
N PRO A 137 3.18 9.15 11.86
CA PRO A 137 3.61 7.87 12.40
C PRO A 137 4.10 6.97 11.27
N VAL A 138 5.19 6.26 11.56
CA VAL A 138 5.68 5.15 10.75
C VAL A 138 5.44 3.88 11.54
N GLU A 139 4.63 3.00 10.98
CA GLU A 139 4.39 1.67 11.52
C GLU A 139 5.29 0.64 10.89
N ARG A 140 5.78 -0.29 11.71
CA ARG A 140 6.62 -1.41 11.30
C ARG A 140 5.98 -2.72 11.67
N TRP A 141 6.04 -3.69 10.76
CA TRP A 141 5.67 -5.06 11.06
C TRP A 141 6.64 -5.69 12.05
N ASN A 142 6.11 -6.16 13.18
CA ASN A 142 6.90 -6.77 14.25
C ASN A 142 6.94 -8.32 14.21
N GLY A 143 6.38 -8.93 13.16
CA GLY A 143 6.20 -10.38 13.04
C GLY A 143 4.78 -10.84 13.31
N ARG A 144 3.93 -9.96 13.85
CA ARG A 144 2.52 -10.25 14.18
C ARG A 144 1.55 -9.16 13.73
N GLN A 145 1.93 -7.90 13.85
CA GLN A 145 1.11 -6.75 13.48
C GLN A 145 2.00 -5.56 13.11
N TYR A 146 1.44 -4.60 12.38
CA TYR A 146 2.01 -3.27 12.28
C TYR A 146 1.89 -2.57 13.63
N ALA A 147 2.97 -1.95 14.09
CA ALA A 147 3.02 -1.20 15.34
C ALA A 147 3.84 0.07 15.15
N LEU A 148 3.47 1.13 15.87
CA LEU A 148 4.21 2.39 15.86
C LEU A 148 5.70 2.14 16.13
N HIS A 149 6.54 2.60 15.21
CA HIS A 149 7.98 2.44 15.28
C HIS A 149 8.69 3.77 15.49
N ARG A 150 8.29 4.81 14.77
CA ARG A 150 8.81 6.18 14.90
C ARG A 150 7.81 7.18 14.34
N HIS A 151 8.12 8.47 14.45
CA HIS A 151 7.47 9.51 13.65
C HIS A 151 8.49 10.17 12.73
N GLN A 152 8.05 10.57 11.55
CA GLN A 152 8.89 11.32 10.61
C GLN A 152 8.09 12.32 9.77
N TYR A 153 8.82 13.21 9.10
CA TYR A 153 8.30 14.07 8.04
C TYR A 153 9.39 14.24 6.98
N GLU A 154 9.07 13.94 5.73
CA GLU A 154 10.03 13.93 4.61
C GLU A 154 11.29 13.09 4.94
N GLY A 155 11.08 11.93 5.60
CA GLY A 155 12.14 11.02 6.01
C GLY A 155 12.99 11.47 7.21
N LYS A 156 12.69 12.63 7.83
CA LYS A 156 13.40 13.13 9.01
C LYS A 156 12.63 12.84 10.29
N PRO A 157 13.29 12.43 11.40
CA PRO A 157 12.62 12.24 12.69
C PRO A 157 11.92 13.51 13.18
N CYS A 158 10.74 13.35 13.78
CA CYS A 158 9.96 14.44 14.37
C CYS A 158 9.26 13.98 15.66
N ARG A 159 8.61 14.90 16.38
CA ARG A 159 7.75 14.62 17.53
C ARG A 159 6.38 15.27 17.32
N PRO A 160 5.28 14.52 17.46
CA PRO A 160 3.92 15.03 17.30
C PRO A 160 3.52 15.97 18.45
#